data_AF-A0A657B1V9-F1
#
_entry.id   AF-A0A657B1V9-F1
#
_cell.length_a   1.000
_cell.length_b   1.000
_cell.length_c   1.000
_cell.angle_alpha   90.00
_cell.angle_beta   90.00
_cell.angle_gamma   90.00
#
_symmetry.space_group_name_H-M   'P 1'
#
loop_
_entity.id
_entity.type
_entity.pdbx_description
1 polymer ?
#
loop_
_entity_poly.entity_id
_entity_poly.type
_entity_poly.pdbx_seq_one_letter_code
_entity_poly.pdbx_strand_id
1 'polypeptide(L)'
;MNVKSELLNLFLQPVLMVEIVGQFDSMEQKAEIYLASCLTIELDDESEYRHLSLLSKALNLPAGLEHQLRAQAQNVKVEVA
;
A
#
# COMPACT_ATOMS: atom_id res chain seq x y z
N MET A 1 -6.78 18.20 28.11
CA MET A 1 -6.69 17.80 26.69
C MET A 1 -6.33 16.32 26.67
N ASN A 2 -7.19 15.45 26.12
CA ASN A 2 -6.96 14.00 26.13
C ASN A 2 -6.34 13.60 24.80
N VAL A 3 -5.00 13.54 24.75
CA VAL A 3 -4.20 13.23 23.56
C VAL A 3 -4.67 11.94 22.87
N LYS A 4 -5.13 10.95 23.65
CA LYS A 4 -5.64 9.68 23.10
C LYS A 4 -6.92 9.87 22.28
N SER A 5 -7.81 10.76 22.71
CA SER A 5 -9.05 11.06 21.99
C SER A 5 -8.78 11.83 20.69
N GLU A 6 -7.79 12.74 20.69
CA GLU A 6 -7.38 13.47 19.49
C GLU A 6 -6.71 12.57 18.47
N LEU A 7 -5.80 11.70 18.92
CA LEU A 7 -5.11 10.72 18.07
C LEU A 7 -6.12 9.76 17.42
N LEU A 8 -7.09 9.26 18.18
CA LEU A 8 -8.14 8.39 17.65
C LEU A 8 -8.99 9.11 16.58
N ASN A 9 -9.37 10.36 16.83
CA ASN A 9 -10.13 11.15 15.85
C ASN A 9 -9.37 11.35 14.54
N LEU A 10 -8.04 11.48 14.61
CA LEU A 10 -7.15 11.52 13.44
C LEU A 10 -7.16 10.20 12.66
N PHE A 11 -7.06 9.06 13.35
CA PHE A 11 -7.13 7.73 12.69
C PHE A 11 -8.49 7.43 12.05
N LEU A 12 -9.56 8.02 12.56
CA LEU A 12 -10.91 7.86 12.02
C LEU A 12 -11.18 8.78 10.82
N GLN A 13 -10.32 9.77 10.54
CA GLN A 13 -10.47 10.58 9.34
C GLN A 13 -10.11 9.75 8.10
N PRO A 14 -10.97 9.70 7.08
CA PRO A 14 -10.60 9.09 5.81
C PRO A 14 -9.45 9.88 5.19
N VAL A 15 -8.30 9.24 5.01
CA VAL A 15 -7.17 9.81 4.29
C VAL A 15 -7.29 9.42 2.83
N LEU A 16 -7.20 10.39 1.92
CA LEU A 16 -7.22 10.09 0.50
C LEU A 16 -5.88 9.47 0.11
N MET A 17 -5.91 8.38 -0.66
CA MET A 17 -4.70 7.69 -1.13
C MET A 17 -3.70 8.65 -1.81
N VAL A 18 -4.20 9.64 -2.56
CA VAL A 18 -3.36 10.65 -3.22
C VAL A 18 -2.57 11.53 -2.24
N GLU A 19 -3.10 11.79 -1.05
CA GLU A 19 -2.46 12.61 -0.01
C GLU A 19 -1.30 11.86 0.65
N ILE A 20 -1.41 10.53 0.77
CA ILE A 20 -0.33 9.67 1.26
C ILE A 20 0.76 9.57 0.21
N VAL A 21 0.38 9.31 -1.05
CA VAL A 21 1.34 9.17 -2.14
C VAL A 21 2.14 10.44 -2.40
N GLY A 22 1.53 11.62 -2.20
CA GLY A 22 2.20 12.90 -2.32
C GLY A 22 3.35 13.13 -1.33
N GLN A 23 3.52 12.26 -0.31
CA GLN A 23 4.59 12.35 0.68
C GLN A 23 5.86 11.56 0.28
N PHE A 24 5.81 10.78 -0.81
CA PHE A 24 6.94 9.98 -1.26
C PHE A 24 7.65 10.65 -2.44
N ASP A 25 8.93 10.95 -2.24
CA ASP A 25 9.73 11.71 -3.20
C ASP A 25 10.40 10.81 -4.24
N SER A 26 10.79 9.59 -3.85
CA SER A 26 11.54 8.68 -4.72
C SER A 26 10.69 7.53 -5.27
N MET A 27 11.11 6.99 -6.42
CA MET A 27 10.49 5.78 -6.97
C MET A 27 10.70 4.56 -6.07
N GLU A 28 11.82 4.52 -5.35
CA GLU A 28 12.15 3.46 -4.40
C GLU A 28 11.15 3.44 -3.24
N GLN A 29 10.89 4.59 -2.60
CA GLN A 29 9.88 4.70 -1.55
C GLN A 29 8.49 4.28 -2.03
N LYS A 30 8.12 4.69 -3.25
CA LYS A 30 6.82 4.32 -3.84
C LYS A 30 6.73 2.81 -4.08
N ALA A 31 7.80 2.20 -4.59
CA ALA A 31 7.88 0.76 -4.76
C ALA A 31 7.81 0.00 -3.42
N GLU A 32 8.49 0.49 -2.38
CA GLU A 32 8.47 -0.08 -1.03
C GLU A 32 7.07 -0.03 -0.42
N ILE A 33 6.35 1.09 -0.55
CA ILE A 33 4.98 1.22 -0.03
C ILE A 33 4.03 0.25 -0.73
N TYR A 34 4.16 0.10 -2.05
CA TYR A 34 3.38 -0.89 -2.79
C TYR A 34 3.73 -2.32 -2.35
N LEU A 35 5.02 -2.64 -2.18
CA LEU A 35 5.48 -3.95 -1.74
C LEU A 35 4.98 -4.29 -0.32
N ALA A 36 5.11 -3.34 0.62
CA ALA A 36 4.59 -3.47 1.98
C ALA A 36 3.08 -3.73 1.95
N SER A 37 2.34 -3.00 1.11
CA SER A 37 0.90 -3.23 0.91
C SER A 37 0.61 -4.64 0.39
N CYS A 38 1.40 -5.17 -0.55
CA CYS A 38 1.24 -6.56 -1.03
C CYS A 38 1.50 -7.61 0.07
N LEU A 39 2.39 -7.31 1.02
CA LEU A 39 2.69 -8.21 2.13
C LEU A 39 1.56 -8.17 3.19
N THR A 40 1.04 -6.99 3.49
CA THR A 40 0.01 -6.77 4.52
C THR A 40 -1.40 -7.14 4.06
N ILE A 41 -1.75 -6.90 2.80
CA ILE A 41 -3.08 -7.18 2.26
C ILE A 41 -3.16 -8.65 1.83
N GLU A 42 -4.18 -9.35 2.31
CA GLU A 42 -4.55 -10.67 1.81
C GLU A 42 -5.37 -10.50 0.52
N LEU A 43 -5.07 -11.30 -0.50
CA LEU A 43 -5.69 -11.17 -1.82
C LEU A 43 -6.72 -12.27 -2.03
N ASP A 44 -7.75 -12.26 -1.20
CA ASP A 44 -8.84 -13.23 -1.17
C ASP A 44 -10.14 -12.73 -1.82
N ASP A 45 -10.32 -11.41 -1.95
CA ASP A 45 -11.45 -10.80 -2.68
C ASP A 45 -10.99 -9.81 -3.80
N GLU A 46 -11.91 -9.54 -4.74
CA GLU A 46 -11.71 -8.63 -5.86
C GLU A 46 -11.48 -7.19 -5.39
N SER A 47 -12.00 -6.79 -4.23
CA SER A 47 -11.82 -5.45 -3.70
C SER A 47 -10.37 -5.14 -3.36
N GLU A 48 -9.61 -6.09 -2.85
CA GLU A 48 -8.20 -5.96 -2.51
C GLU A 48 -7.32 -5.89 -3.77
N TYR A 49 -7.66 -6.69 -4.80
CA TYR A 49 -7.01 -6.56 -6.11
C TYR A 49 -7.23 -5.17 -6.72
N ARG A 50 -8.46 -4.65 -6.66
CA ARG A 50 -8.79 -3.31 -7.12
C ARG A 50 -8.05 -2.24 -6.31
N HIS A 51 -7.97 -2.39 -4.99
CA HIS A 51 -7.23 -1.47 -4.14
C HIS A 51 -5.75 -1.39 -4.54
N LEU A 52 -5.06 -2.53 -4.69
CA LEU A 52 -3.67 -2.54 -5.13
C LEU A 52 -3.51 -1.97 -6.55
N SER A 53 -4.47 -2.20 -7.46
CA SER A 53 -4.42 -1.59 -8.81
C SER A 53 -4.58 -0.07 -8.78
N LEU A 54 -5.41 0.47 -7.89
CA LEU A 54 -5.52 1.91 -7.69
C LEU A 54 -4.25 2.47 -7.04
N LEU A 55 -3.68 1.74 -6.09
CA LEU A 55 -2.45 2.13 -5.41
C LEU A 55 -1.26 2.22 -6.37
N SER A 56 -1.07 1.24 -7.26
CA SER A 56 0.03 1.30 -8.25
C SER A 56 -0.09 2.50 -9.19
N LYS A 57 -1.32 2.85 -9.58
CA LYS A 57 -1.62 4.03 -10.40
C LYS A 57 -1.36 5.32 -9.62
N ALA A 58 -1.83 5.40 -8.38
CA ALA A 58 -1.62 6.57 -7.54
C ALA A 58 -0.13 6.83 -7.32
N LEU A 59 0.63 5.78 -7.02
CA LEU A 59 2.10 5.79 -6.88
C LEU A 59 2.84 6.04 -8.20
N ASN A 60 2.15 6.08 -9.34
CA ASN A 60 2.74 6.25 -10.66
C ASN A 60 3.89 5.26 -10.92
N LEU A 61 3.68 3.99 -10.56
CA LEU A 61 4.70 2.96 -10.77
C LEU A 61 4.91 2.71 -12.27
N PRO A 62 6.15 2.44 -12.71
CA PRO A 62 6.42 1.98 -14.06
C PRO A 62 5.60 0.74 -14.39
N ALA A 63 5.07 0.70 -15.61
CA ALA A 63 4.29 -0.44 -16.08
C ALA A 63 5.08 -1.76 -15.93
N GLY A 64 4.46 -2.75 -15.28
CA GLY A 64 5.06 -4.05 -15.04
C GLY A 64 5.77 -4.17 -13.69
N LEU A 65 6.16 -3.07 -13.04
CA LEU A 65 6.80 -3.11 -11.73
C LEU A 65 5.85 -3.65 -10.65
N GLU A 66 4.58 -3.27 -10.73
CA GLU A 66 3.52 -3.71 -9.82
C GLU A 66 3.29 -5.23 -9.86
N HIS A 67 3.56 -5.87 -11.01
CA HIS A 67 3.50 -7.31 -11.16
C HIS A 67 4.73 -7.99 -10.55
N GLN A 68 5.92 -7.44 -10.76
CA GLN A 68 7.16 -7.95 -10.18
C GLN A 68 7.15 -7.89 -8.65
N LEU A 69 6.73 -6.75 -8.08
CA LEU A 69 6.64 -6.56 -6.63
C LEU A 69 5.60 -7.49 -6.00
N ARG A 70 4.47 -7.73 -6.68
CA ARG A 70 3.45 -8.67 -6.20
C ARG A 70 3.97 -10.11 -6.20
N ALA A 71 4.68 -10.52 -7.24
CA ALA A 71 5.31 -11.83 -7.30
C ALA A 71 6.38 -12.00 -6.20
N GLN A 72 7.19 -10.97 -5.94
CA GLN A 72 8.12 -10.96 -4.81
C GLN A 72 7.43 -11.16 -3.47
N ALA A 73 6.33 -10.43 -3.20
CA ALA A 73 5.57 -10.57 -1.96
C ALA A 73 4.98 -11.98 -1.79
N GLN A 74 4.52 -12.61 -2.87
CA GLN A 74 4.01 -13.98 -2.85
C GLN A 74 5.10 -15.00 -2.50
N ASN A 75 6.29 -14.87 -3.10
CA ASN A 75 7.40 -15.78 -2.81
C ASN A 75 7.84 -15.72 -1.33
N VAL A 76 7.85 -14.52 -0.73
CA VAL A 76 8.14 -14.36 0.70
C VAL A 76 7.09 -15.06 1.57
N LYS A 77 5.80 -14.98 1.22
CA LYS A 77 4.74 -15.70 1.97
C LYS A 77 4.90 -17.22 1.91
N VAL A 78 5.49 -17.76 0.83
CA VAL A 78 5.75 -19.20 0.67
C VAL A 78 6.95 -19.67 1.47
N GLU A 79 8.00 -18.86 1.61
CA GLU A 79 9.21 -19.23 2.38
C GLU A 79 9.00 -19.24 3.91
N VAL A 80 7.94 -18.61 4.40
CA VAL A 80 7.64 -18.45 5.84
C VAL A 80 6.49 -19.38 6.29
N ALA A 81 5.93 -20.19 5.39
CA ALA A 81 4.86 -21.17 5.64
C ALA A 81 5.44 -22.60 5.83
#